data_AF-K1S348-F1
#
_entry.id   AF-K1S348-F1
#
_cell.length_a   1.000
_cell.length_b   1.000
_cell.length_c   1.000
_cell.angle_alpha   90.00
_cell.angle_beta   90.00
_cell.angle_gamma   90.00
#
_symmetry.space_group_name_H-M   'P 1'
#
loop_
_entity.id
_entity.type
_entity.pdbx_description
1 polymer ?
#
loop_
_entity_poly.entity_id
_entity_poly.type
_entity_poly.pdbx_seq_one_letter_code
_entity_poly.pdbx_strand_id
1 'polypeptide(L)'
;PEFIAQSLRQGIATFGRRMHGYVTDQAVVVGVESRTSTPVRIPRDPETLMHPETSGLFPAGEGAGYAGGIISAALDGERIAEAVKNYIGS
;
A
#
# COMPACT_ATOMS: atom_id res chain seq x y z
N PRO A 1 -13.35 7.97 -14.99
CA PRO A 1 -13.20 9.43 -14.74
C PRO A 1 -12.26 10.05 -15.78
N GLU A 2 -12.57 11.25 -16.26
CA GLU A 2 -11.80 11.89 -17.34
C GLU A 2 -10.35 12.19 -16.94
N PHE A 3 -10.14 12.65 -15.70
CA PHE A 3 -8.79 12.90 -15.17
C PHE A 3 -7.90 11.65 -15.20
N ILE A 4 -8.45 10.47 -14.87
CA ILE A 4 -7.72 9.19 -14.89
C ILE A 4 -7.30 8.85 -16.34
N ALA A 5 -8.22 9.01 -17.30
CA ALA A 5 -7.95 8.70 -18.71
C ALA A 5 -6.86 9.62 -19.28
N GLN A 6 -6.87 10.91 -18.93
CA GLN A 6 -5.85 11.86 -19.36
C GLN A 6 -4.47 11.53 -18.78
N SER A 7 -4.40 11.23 -17.47
CA SER A 7 -3.15 10.83 -16.81
C SER A 7 -2.58 9.54 -17.41
N LEU A 8 -3.43 8.55 -17.69
CA LEU A 8 -3.00 7.29 -18.32
C LEU A 8 -2.41 7.53 -19.73
N ARG A 9 -3.08 8.32 -20.58
CA ARG A 9 -2.54 8.64 -21.92
C ARG A 9 -1.16 9.28 -21.85
N GLN A 10 -0.97 10.22 -20.92
CA GLN A 10 0.31 10.92 -20.76
C GLN A 10 1.41 10.00 -20.22
N GLY A 11 1.06 9.09 -19.29
CA GLY A 11 1.97 8.07 -18.78
C GLY A 11 2.42 7.11 -19.88
N ILE A 12 1.49 6.57 -20.67
CA ILE A 12 1.78 5.67 -21.79
C ILE A 12 2.68 6.35 -22.83
N ALA A 13 2.38 7.61 -23.21
CA ALA A 13 3.22 8.36 -24.15
C ALA A 13 4.64 8.59 -23.60
N THR A 14 4.78 8.78 -22.29
CA THR A 14 6.09 8.92 -21.63
C THR A 14 6.87 7.61 -21.65
N PHE A 15 6.22 6.49 -21.37
CA PHE A 15 6.86 5.18 -21.45
C PHE A 15 7.28 4.82 -22.86
N GLY A 16 6.47 5.13 -23.88
CA GLY A 16 6.84 4.92 -25.29
C GLY A 16 8.11 5.67 -25.72
N ARG A 17 8.36 6.87 -25.15
CA ARG A 17 9.62 7.61 -25.39
C ARG A 17 10.83 7.03 -24.65
N ARG A 18 10.62 6.40 -23.49
CA ARG A 18 11.69 5.90 -22.62
C ARG A 18 12.05 4.43 -22.86
N MET A 19 11.10 3.63 -23.33
CA MET A 19 11.25 2.19 -23.52
C MET A 19 10.81 1.85 -24.95
N HIS A 20 11.80 1.65 -25.83
CA HIS A 20 11.55 1.25 -27.20
C HIS A 20 10.75 -0.07 -27.23
N GLY A 21 9.68 -0.10 -28.01
CA GLY A 21 8.78 -1.26 -28.11
C GLY A 21 7.70 -1.36 -27.02
N TYR A 22 7.63 -0.43 -26.07
CA TYR A 22 6.59 -0.44 -25.03
C TYR A 22 5.19 -0.06 -25.55
N VAL A 23 5.12 0.77 -26.59
CA VAL A 23 3.86 1.13 -27.27
C VAL A 23 3.91 0.58 -28.70
N THR A 24 2.99 -0.32 -29.01
CA THR A 24 2.85 -0.96 -30.32
C THR A 24 1.37 -1.18 -30.63
N ASP A 25 1.02 -1.45 -31.88
CA ASP A 25 -0.34 -1.79 -32.29
C ASP A 25 -0.84 -3.13 -31.71
N GLN A 26 0.07 -3.94 -31.14
CA GLN A 26 -0.24 -5.20 -30.48
C GLN A 26 -0.36 -5.06 -28.95
N ALA A 27 -0.09 -3.87 -28.39
CA ALA A 27 -0.15 -3.65 -26.95
C ALA A 27 -1.61 -3.68 -26.46
N VAL A 28 -1.87 -4.43 -25.38
CA VAL A 28 -3.22 -4.58 -24.80
C VAL A 28 -3.28 -3.87 -23.46
N VAL A 29 -4.30 -3.01 -23.28
CA VAL A 29 -4.64 -2.44 -21.97
C VAL A 29 -5.66 -3.36 -21.31
N VAL A 30 -5.25 -4.05 -20.25
CA VAL A 30 -6.09 -5.06 -19.59
C VAL A 30 -6.72 -4.49 -18.33
N GLY A 31 -8.04 -4.34 -18.36
CA GLY A 31 -8.88 -4.12 -17.18
C GLY A 31 -8.51 -2.90 -16.33
N VAL A 32 -9.09 -2.85 -15.13
CA VAL A 32 -8.76 -1.86 -14.10
C VAL A 32 -8.20 -2.62 -12.91
N GLU A 33 -7.00 -2.24 -12.46
CA GLU A 33 -6.47 -2.69 -11.18
C GLU A 33 -6.90 -1.71 -10.09
N SER A 34 -7.84 -2.13 -9.24
CA SER A 34 -8.45 -1.27 -8.21
C SER A 34 -7.95 -1.55 -6.80
N ARG A 35 -7.16 -2.62 -6.59
CA ARG A 35 -6.70 -3.06 -5.27
C ARG A 35 -5.19 -2.90 -5.13
N THR A 36 -4.70 -1.69 -5.39
CA THR A 36 -3.28 -1.34 -5.32
C THR A 36 -2.80 -1.03 -3.91
N SER A 37 -3.71 -0.63 -3.02
CA SER A 37 -3.48 -0.40 -1.59
C SER A 37 -4.80 -0.35 -0.84
N THR A 38 -4.78 -0.47 0.49
CA THR A 38 -5.99 -0.23 1.29
C THR A 38 -6.52 1.20 1.11
N PRO A 39 -7.85 1.41 1.04
CA PRO A 39 -8.46 2.74 1.02
C PRO A 39 -8.60 3.35 2.41
N VAL A 40 -8.29 2.60 3.47
CA VAL A 40 -8.51 2.99 4.87
C VAL A 40 -7.21 2.89 5.65
N ARG A 41 -7.01 3.83 6.57
CA ARG A 41 -5.94 3.77 7.56
C ARG A 41 -6.55 3.62 8.95
N ILE A 42 -6.28 2.50 9.61
CA ILE A 42 -6.75 2.27 10.98
C ILE A 42 -5.81 3.04 11.93
N PRO A 43 -6.30 3.90 12.83
CA PRO A 43 -5.43 4.69 13.70
C PRO A 43 -4.56 3.80 14.60
N ARG A 44 -3.29 4.14 14.72
CA ARG A 44 -2.39 3.58 15.73
C ARG A 44 -1.47 4.69 16.25
N ASP A 45 -1.20 4.64 17.54
CA ASP A 45 -0.24 5.51 18.18
C ASP A 45 1.18 5.21 17.67
N PRO A 46 2.00 6.22 17.35
CA PRO A 46 3.30 6.01 16.70
C PRO A 46 4.36 5.39 17.61
N GLU A 47 4.20 5.47 18.93
CA GLU A 47 5.18 4.95 19.90
C GLU A 47 4.81 3.52 20.33
N THR A 48 3.56 3.33 20.72
CA THR A 48 3.05 2.04 21.22
C THR A 48 2.59 1.10 20.10
N LEU A 49 2.35 1.63 18.90
CA LEU A 49 1.77 0.92 17.74
C LEU A 49 0.35 0.36 17.97
N MET A 50 -0.30 0.77 19.07
CA MET A 50 -1.61 0.31 19.49
C MET A 50 -2.71 1.28 19.04
N HIS A 51 -3.94 0.80 18.87
CA HIS A 51 -5.09 1.66 18.62
C HIS A 51 -5.34 2.59 19.83
N PRO A 52 -5.50 3.91 19.64
CA PRO A 52 -5.60 4.87 20.74
C PRO A 52 -6.83 4.66 21.63
N GLU A 53 -7.89 4.07 21.09
CA GLU A 53 -9.16 3.85 21.80
C GLU A 53 -9.41 2.39 22.18
N THR A 54 -8.48 1.47 21.86
CA THR A 54 -8.70 0.04 22.09
C THR A 54 -7.41 -0.64 22.50
N SER A 55 -7.25 -0.81 23.83
CA SER A 55 -6.09 -1.49 24.40
C SER A 55 -5.98 -2.93 23.90
N GLY A 56 -4.78 -3.37 23.56
CA GLY A 56 -4.49 -4.68 23.00
C GLY A 56 -4.76 -4.83 21.49
N LEU A 57 -5.29 -3.80 20.82
CA LEU A 57 -5.47 -3.82 19.36
C LEU A 57 -4.27 -3.19 18.65
N PHE A 58 -3.59 -3.96 17.79
CA PHE A 58 -2.40 -3.51 17.05
C PHE A 58 -2.63 -3.56 15.53
N PRO A 59 -3.06 -2.46 14.89
CA PRO A 59 -3.26 -2.42 13.45
C PRO A 59 -1.94 -2.56 12.68
N ALA A 60 -1.88 -3.53 11.76
CA ALA A 60 -0.66 -3.92 11.06
C ALA A 60 -0.87 -4.19 9.56
N GLY A 61 0.21 -4.05 8.80
CA GLY A 61 0.30 -4.42 7.40
C GLY A 61 -0.52 -3.53 6.46
N GLU A 62 -0.73 -4.05 5.24
CA GLU A 62 -1.41 -3.32 4.18
C GLU A 62 -2.88 -3.12 4.50
N GLY A 63 -3.57 -4.10 5.08
CA GLY A 63 -4.99 -3.97 5.45
C GLY A 63 -5.25 -2.80 6.41
N ALA A 64 -4.31 -2.53 7.33
CA ALA A 64 -4.40 -1.40 8.26
C ALA A 64 -3.86 -0.08 7.69
N GLY A 65 -3.20 -0.10 6.53
CA GLY A 65 -2.66 1.09 5.87
C GLY A 65 -1.24 1.47 6.30
N TYR A 66 -0.44 0.50 6.76
CA TYR A 66 0.95 0.72 7.21
C TYR A 66 2.00 0.01 6.37
N ALA A 67 1.58 -0.71 5.32
CA ALA A 67 2.46 -1.34 4.34
C ALA A 67 1.83 -1.29 2.93
N GLY A 68 2.65 -1.51 1.90
CA GLY A 68 2.20 -1.51 0.49
C GLY A 68 2.85 -2.61 -0.36
N GLY A 69 3.33 -3.66 0.30
CA GLY A 69 4.02 -4.77 -0.35
C GLY A 69 4.66 -5.72 0.65
N ILE A 70 5.08 -6.88 0.16
CA ILE A 70 5.53 -8.03 0.98
C ILE A 70 6.59 -7.64 2.01
N ILE A 71 7.67 -6.97 1.57
CA ILE A 71 8.77 -6.58 2.46
C ILE A 71 8.31 -5.56 3.50
N SER A 72 7.56 -4.53 3.10
CA SER A 72 7.05 -3.52 4.04
C SER A 72 6.08 -4.12 5.07
N ALA A 73 5.27 -5.10 4.68
CA ALA A 73 4.34 -5.78 5.58
C ALA A 73 5.06 -6.67 6.58
N ALA A 74 6.14 -7.34 6.16
CA ALA A 74 6.99 -8.13 7.05
C ALA A 74 7.68 -7.25 8.11
N LEU A 75 8.26 -6.11 7.70
CA LEU A 75 8.91 -5.16 8.61
C LEU A 75 7.92 -4.54 9.59
N ASP A 76 6.70 -4.21 9.15
CA ASP A 76 5.65 -3.72 10.04
C ASP A 76 5.22 -4.80 11.03
N GLY A 77 5.08 -6.06 10.57
CA GLY A 77 4.74 -7.20 11.41
C GLY A 77 5.77 -7.47 12.50
N GLU A 78 7.07 -7.36 12.21
CA GLU A 78 8.15 -7.50 13.19
C GLU A 78 8.01 -6.46 14.32
N ARG A 79 7.82 -5.18 13.97
CA ARG A 79 7.64 -4.10 14.95
C ARG A 79 6.39 -4.29 15.81
N ILE A 80 5.30 -4.76 15.19
CA ILE A 80 4.05 -5.05 15.89
C ILE A 80 4.24 -6.23 16.86
N ALA A 81 4.98 -7.26 16.48
CA ALA A 81 5.29 -8.38 17.37
C ALA A 81 6.09 -7.92 18.61
N GLU A 82 7.06 -7.03 18.43
CA GLU A 82 7.80 -6.42 19.55
C GLU A 82 6.89 -5.59 20.46
N ALA A 83 6.01 -4.76 19.89
CA ALA A 83 5.06 -3.95 20.65
C ALA A 83 4.07 -4.83 21.44
N VAL A 84 3.55 -5.89 20.83
CA VAL A 84 2.68 -6.87 21.49
C VAL A 84 3.42 -7.54 22.65
N LYS A 85 4.67 -7.98 22.43
CA LYS A 85 5.50 -8.58 23.48
C LYS A 85 5.68 -7.64 24.67
N ASN A 86 5.97 -6.36 24.42
CA ASN A 86 6.14 -5.37 25.48
C ASN A 86 4.83 -5.15 26.25
N TYR A 87 3.69 -5.12 25.57
CA TYR A 87 2.38 -4.94 26.19
C TYR A 87 1.94 -6.12 27.08
N ILE A 88 2.19 -7.36 26.66
CA ILE A 88 1.80 -8.55 27.46
C ILE A 88 2.81 -8.88 28.57
N GLY A 89 4.06 -8.40 28.45
CA GLY A 89 5.13 -8.64 29.41
C GLY A 89 5.20 -7.61 30.55
N SER A 90 4.49 -6.49 30.42
CA SER A 90 4.28 -5.45 31.44
C SER A 90 3.02 -5.70 32.26
#